data_AF-Q8EWP4-F1
#
_entry.id   AF-Q8EWP4-F1
#
_cell.length_a   1.000
_cell.length_b   1.000
_cell.length_c   1.000
_cell.angle_alpha   90.00
_cell.angle_beta   90.00
_cell.angle_gamma   90.00
#
_symmetry.space_group_name_H-M   'P 1'
#
loop_
_entity.id
_entity.type
_entity.pdbx_description
1 polymer ?
#
loop_
_entity_poly.entity_id
_entity_poly.type
_entity_poly.pdbx_seq_one_letter_code
_entity_poly.pdbx_strand_id
1 'polypeptide(L)'
;MIKLSSNKYGCVNLDSKYLHSIIERLALDVVEKKDLVKIDFDTKKNSLKKVELFFNKNTNISLVEQKNLYDQILFTLSMQFGISNSLVIFSYES
;
A
#
# COMPACT_ATOMS: atom_id res chain seq x y z
N MET A 1 16.81 -8.78 15.37
CA MET A 1 16.07 -10.05 15.46
C MET A 1 14.58 -9.70 15.46
N ILE A 2 13.89 -9.84 14.31
CA ILE A 2 12.46 -9.50 14.20
C ILE A 2 11.66 -10.65 14.81
N LYS A 3 10.85 -10.37 15.85
CA LYS A 3 9.98 -11.36 16.51
C LYS A 3 8.68 -11.50 15.70
N LEU A 4 8.60 -12.57 14.90
CA LEU A 4 7.35 -13.03 14.28
C LEU A 4 6.54 -13.80 15.32
N SER A 5 5.57 -13.15 15.97
CA SER A 5 4.59 -13.85 16.80
C SER A 5 3.49 -14.41 15.90
N SER A 6 3.62 -15.68 15.53
CA SER A 6 2.57 -16.46 14.88
C SER A 6 1.46 -16.77 15.89
N ASN A 7 0.23 -16.31 15.63
CA ASN A 7 -0.96 -16.85 16.32
C ASN A 7 -1.48 -18.07 15.52
N LYS A 8 -2.12 -19.01 16.22
CA LYS A 8 -2.62 -20.33 15.76
C LYS A 8 -3.47 -20.37 14.48
N TYR A 9 -3.76 -19.21 13.88
CA TYR A 9 -4.61 -19.03 12.70
C TYR A 9 -3.87 -18.42 11.49
N GLY A 10 -2.53 -18.31 11.51
CA GLY A 10 -1.77 -17.77 10.38
C GLY A 10 -1.98 -16.28 10.12
N CYS A 11 -2.56 -15.54 11.07
CA CYS A 11 -2.65 -14.09 11.01
C CYS A 11 -1.27 -13.50 11.28
N VAL A 12 -0.62 -12.98 10.24
CA VAL A 12 0.46 -12.01 10.38
C VAL A 12 -0.14 -10.80 11.11
N ASN A 13 0.31 -10.53 12.33
CA ASN A 13 0.10 -9.22 12.94
C ASN A 13 0.84 -8.23 12.03
N LEU A 14 0.14 -7.70 11.04
CA LEU A 14 0.62 -6.62 10.21
C LEU A 14 0.83 -5.43 11.13
N ASP A 15 2.09 -5.10 11.40
CA ASP A 15 2.41 -3.79 11.95
C ASP A 15 1.99 -2.77 10.90
N SER A 16 0.84 -2.14 11.12
CA SER A 16 0.24 -1.19 10.18
C SER A 16 1.20 -0.06 9.84
N LYS A 17 2.10 0.30 10.76
CA LYS A 17 3.15 1.30 10.53
C LYS A 17 4.20 0.81 9.53
N TYR A 18 4.55 -0.47 9.59
CA TYR A 18 5.51 -1.06 8.66
C TYR A 18 4.93 -1.17 7.25
N LEU A 19 3.69 -1.64 7.11
CA LEU A 19 3.01 -1.65 5.81
C LEU A 19 2.90 -0.23 5.25
N HIS A 20 2.44 0.73 6.07
CA HIS A 20 2.34 2.12 5.64
C HIS A 20 3.68 2.65 5.12
N SER A 21 4.77 2.44 5.85
CA SER A 21 6.10 2.91 5.46
C SER A 21 6.59 2.31 4.13
N ILE A 22 6.26 1.03 3.86
CA ILE A 22 6.64 0.40 2.59
C ILE A 22 5.82 0.96 1.44
N ILE A 23 4.50 1.05 1.58
CA ILE A 23 3.64 1.60 0.51
C ILE A 23 3.97 3.07 0.25
N GLU A 24 4.25 3.84 1.30
CA GLU A 24 4.72 5.23 1.19
C GLU A 24 6.01 5.29 0.39
N ARG A 25 7.01 4.44 0.68
CA ARG A 25 8.25 4.43 -0.07
C ARG A 25 8.04 4.15 -1.56
N LEU A 26 7.23 3.13 -1.89
CA LEU A 26 6.92 2.79 -3.28
C LEU A 26 6.25 3.96 -4.01
N ALA A 27 5.33 4.66 -3.36
CA ALA A 27 4.70 5.85 -3.93
C ALA A 27 5.72 6.98 -4.17
N LEU A 28 6.63 7.20 -3.22
CA LEU A 28 7.66 8.22 -3.32
C LEU A 28 8.75 7.94 -4.35
N ASP A 29 8.85 6.72 -4.87
CA ASP A 29 9.70 6.40 -6.03
C ASP A 29 9.10 6.94 -7.34
N VAL A 30 7.82 7.32 -7.34
CA VAL A 30 7.08 7.81 -8.51
C VAL A 30 6.67 9.27 -8.37
N VAL A 31 6.35 9.73 -7.16
CA VAL A 31 5.89 11.10 -6.90
C VAL A 31 6.73 11.79 -5.82
N GLU A 32 6.71 13.12 -5.80
CA GLU A 32 7.33 13.86 -4.71
C GLU A 32 6.53 13.71 -3.41
N LYS A 33 7.19 13.85 -2.26
CA LYS A 33 6.52 13.76 -0.95
C LYS A 33 5.38 14.75 -0.76
N LYS A 34 5.48 15.93 -1.38
CA LYS A 34 4.42 16.94 -1.31
C LYS A 34 3.13 16.50 -2.01
N ASP A 35 3.24 15.58 -2.96
CA ASP A 35 2.15 15.15 -3.83
C ASP A 35 1.36 13.96 -3.26
N LEU A 36 1.96 13.19 -2.35
CA LEU A 36 1.28 12.13 -1.59
C LEU A 36 0.64 12.71 -0.32
N VAL A 37 -0.69 12.81 -0.32
CA VAL A 37 -1.46 13.42 0.78
C VAL A 37 -1.66 12.45 1.93
N LYS A 38 -2.13 11.23 1.62
CA LYS A 38 -2.37 10.17 2.60
C LYS A 38 -2.45 8.79 1.94
N ILE A 39 -2.32 7.75 2.77
CA ILE A 39 -2.53 6.36 2.39
C ILE A 39 -3.55 5.77 3.35
N ASP A 40 -4.68 5.29 2.82
CA ASP A 40 -5.71 4.61 3.61
C ASP A 40 -5.71 3.11 3.33
N PHE A 41 -5.93 2.34 4.40
CA PHE A 41 -6.05 0.89 4.36
C PHE A 41 -7.43 0.47 4.84
N ASP A 42 -8.22 -0.18 3.97
CA ASP A 42 -9.48 -0.80 4.38
C ASP A 42 -9.24 -2.25 4.77
N THR A 43 -9.51 -2.56 6.05
CA THR A 43 -9.37 -3.91 6.61
C THR A 43 -10.71 -4.44 7.05
N LYS A 44 -11.07 -5.65 6.60
CA LYS A 44 -12.29 -6.36 7.02
C LYS A 44 -11.95 -7.74 7.53
N LYS A 45 -12.37 -8.07 8.76
CA LYS A 45 -12.11 -9.36 9.42
C LYS A 45 -10.62 -9.76 9.35
N ASN A 46 -9.72 -8.84 9.72
CA ASN A 46 -8.25 -9.02 9.68
C ASN A 46 -7.65 -9.29 8.29
N SER A 47 -8.37 -8.96 7.21
CA SER A 47 -7.88 -9.05 5.84
C SER A 47 -7.88 -7.66 5.22
N LEU A 48 -6.73 -7.26 4.64
CA LEU A 48 -6.62 -6.04 3.87
C LEU A 48 -7.39 -6.18 2.55
N LYS A 49 -8.40 -5.33 2.35
CA LYS A 49 -9.26 -5.34 1.16
C LYS A 49 -8.88 -4.27 0.16
N LYS A 50 -8.50 -3.09 0.64
CA LYS A 50 -8.17 -1.96 -0.23
C LYS A 50 -6.98 -1.19 0.31
N VAL A 51 -6.11 -0.76 -0.59
CA VAL A 51 -5.09 0.26 -0.39
C VAL A 51 -5.46 1.44 -1.27
N GLU A 52 -5.61 2.62 -0.68
CA GLU A 52 -5.93 3.83 -1.42
C GLU A 52 -4.85 4.88 -1.20
N LEU A 53 -4.25 5.34 -2.29
CA LEU A 53 -3.29 6.42 -2.30
C LEU A 53 -4.01 7.69 -2.73
N PHE A 54 -3.90 8.73 -1.92
CA PHE A 54 -4.47 10.04 -2.21
C PHE A 54 -3.35 10.98 -2.64
N PHE A 55 -3.49 11.53 -3.85
CA PHE A 55 -2.56 12.48 -4.42
C PHE A 55 -3.18 13.87 -4.52
N ASN A 56 -2.32 14.89 -4.49
CA ASN A 56 -2.73 16.25 -4.82
C ASN A 56 -3.33 16.29 -6.23
N LYS A 57 -4.30 17.19 -6.45
CA LYS A 57 -4.93 17.41 -7.76
C LYS A 57 -3.97 17.76 -8.90
N ASN A 58 -2.80 18.33 -8.55
CA ASN A 58 -1.78 18.76 -9.51
C ASN A 58 -0.74 17.66 -9.82
N THR A 59 -0.87 16.50 -9.19
CA THR A 59 0.08 15.39 -9.38
C THR A 59 -0.11 14.79 -10.76
N ASN A 60 0.95 14.77 -11.56
CA ASN A 60 0.92 14.14 -12.88
C ASN A 60 1.71 12.85 -12.84
N ILE A 61 1.02 11.72 -12.86
CA ILE A 61 1.61 10.39 -12.95
C ILE A 61 1.23 9.83 -14.31
N SER A 62 2.21 9.39 -15.10
CA SER A 62 1.90 8.74 -16.38
C SER A 62 1.17 7.40 -16.14
N LEU A 63 0.38 6.95 -17.12
CA LEU A 63 -0.30 5.65 -17.05
C LEU A 63 0.68 4.48 -16.85
N VAL A 64 1.89 4.58 -17.41
CA VAL A 64 2.93 3.56 -17.28
C VAL A 64 3.47 3.54 -15.85
N GLU A 65 3.78 4.70 -15.27
CA GLU A 65 4.22 4.82 -13.88
C GLU A 65 3.16 4.34 -12.90
N GLN A 66 1.90 4.72 -13.13
CA GLN A 66 0.77 4.30 -12.30
C GLN A 66 0.59 2.78 -12.33
N LYS A 67 0.71 2.16 -13.51
CA LYS A 67 0.67 0.69 -13.65
C LYS A 67 1.84 0.02 -12.94
N ASN A 68 3.05 0.54 -13.10
CA ASN A 68 4.23 0.00 -12.44
C ASN A 68 4.10 0.06 -10.91
N LEU A 69 3.61 1.19 -10.38
CA LEU A 69 3.34 1.35 -8.95
C LEU A 69 2.28 0.36 -8.46
N TYR A 70 1.20 0.20 -9.22
CA TYR A 70 0.15 -0.78 -8.92
C TYR A 70 0.73 -2.20 -8.79
N ASP A 71 1.51 -2.63 -9.79
CA ASP A 71 2.11 -3.96 -9.82
C ASP A 71 3.12 -4.15 -8.67
N GLN A 72 3.92 -3.14 -8.34
CA GLN A 72 4.86 -3.18 -7.21
C GLN A 72 4.15 -3.29 -5.86
N ILE A 73 3.05 -2.56 -5.67
CA ILE A 73 2.24 -2.64 -4.44
C ILE A 73 1.65 -4.05 -4.31
N LEU A 74 1.03 -4.59 -5.37
CA LEU A 74 0.48 -5.95 -5.35
C LEU A 74 1.55 -7.01 -5.07
N PHE A 75 2.70 -6.90 -5.73
CA PHE A 75 3.82 -7.82 -5.53
C PHE A 75 4.31 -7.78 -4.08
N THR A 76 4.47 -6.59 -3.51
CA THR A 76 4.91 -6.39 -2.13
C THR A 76 3.91 -6.98 -1.14
N LEU A 77 2.61 -6.70 -1.33
CA LEU A 77 1.54 -7.26 -0.51
C LEU A 77 1.55 -8.80 -0.53
N SER A 78 1.72 -9.39 -1.71
CA SER A 78 1.75 -10.84 -1.86
C SER A 78 3.00 -11.47 -1.25
N MET A 79 4.19 -10.96 -1.59
CA MET A 79 5.46 -11.60 -1.25
C MET A 79 5.91 -11.32 0.18
N GLN A 80 5.71 -10.11 0.69
CA GLN A 80 6.21 -9.72 2.02
C GLN A 80 5.16 -9.93 3.11
N PHE A 81 3.88 -9.80 2.77
CA PHE A 81 2.79 -9.82 3.76
C PHE A 81 1.84 -11.01 3.60
N GLY A 82 1.98 -11.81 2.53
CA GLY A 82 1.06 -12.92 2.26
C GLY A 82 -0.37 -12.47 1.96
N ILE A 83 -0.56 -11.20 1.56
CA ILE A 83 -1.87 -10.63 1.24
C ILE A 83 -2.12 -10.77 -0.25
N SER A 84 -3.18 -11.48 -0.62
CA SER A 84 -3.68 -11.59 -1.99
C SER A 84 -5.04 -10.91 -2.14
N ASN A 85 -5.35 -10.46 -3.35
CA ASN A 85 -6.66 -9.88 -3.74
C ASN A 85 -7.02 -8.54 -3.08
N SER A 86 -6.03 -7.75 -2.67
CA SER A 86 -6.28 -6.36 -2.27
C SER A 86 -6.45 -5.49 -3.52
N LEU A 87 -7.45 -4.60 -3.48
CA LEU A 87 -7.65 -3.58 -4.49
C LEU A 87 -6.70 -2.41 -4.22
N VAL A 88 -5.99 -1.93 -5.24
CA VAL A 88 -5.18 -0.70 -5.14
C VAL A 88 -5.90 0.39 -5.93
N ILE A 89 -6.16 1.52 -5.28
CA ILE A 89 -6.84 2.68 -5.86
C ILE A 89 -5.93 3.89 -5.76
N PHE A 90 -5.92 4.69 -6.83
CA PHE A 90 -5.27 5.99 -6.88
C PHE A 90 -6.35 7.06 -6.99
N SER A 91 -6.45 7.89 -5.98
CA SER A 91 -7.45 8.96 -5.85
C SER A 91 -6.74 10.30 -5.88
N TYR A 92 -7.34 11.28 -6.54
CA TYR A 92 -6.82 12.64 -6.64
C TYR A 92 -7.77 13.58 -5.92
N GLU A 93 -7.22 14.55 -5.19
CA GLU A 93 -8.04 15.61 -4.61
C GLU A 93 -8.85 16.34 -5.70
N SER A 94 -10.07 16.74 -5.36
CA SER A 94 -10.97 17.49 -6.23
C SER A 94 -10.57 18.96 -6.37
#